data_AF-A0A389MEZ2-F1
#
_entry.id   AF-A0A389MEZ2-F1
#
_cell.length_a   1.000
_cell.length_b   1.000
_cell.length_c   1.000
_cell.angle_alpha   90.00
_cell.angle_beta   90.00
_cell.angle_gamma   90.00
#
_symmetry.space_group_name_H-M   'P 1'
#
loop_
_entity.id
_entity.type
_entity.pdbx_description
1 polymer ?
#
loop_
_entity_poly.entity_id
_entity_poly.type
_entity_poly.pdbx_seq_one_letter_code
_entity_poly.pdbx_strand_id
1 'polypeptide(L)'
;MGSLLVNDQGRQHDDASRVITGGDLTTLTIKQQGFNLRQINAPSATSYETLPMLGALQVTHAEPGHALTGTTPANQSGSGLERVAMLYLSEISHHFNGHAYCYGGGWYRRGHLDNALVIEGETRKRDRVITPDVSSIDYCLQLAGSHRTGSAVVMCFRTQIFVTRSDVALVSGISTGTLTLLGLYDSLGNSLEENGNG
;
A
#
# COMPACT_ATOMS: atom_id res chain seq x y z
N MET A 1 -11.15 16.91 0.09
CA MET A 1 -11.19 16.29 -1.25
C MET A 1 -12.60 15.77 -1.46
N GLY A 2 -13.18 16.05 -2.63
CA GLY A 2 -14.62 16.17 -2.86
C GLY A 2 -15.46 14.92 -2.58
N SER A 3 -16.61 15.14 -1.98
CA SER A 3 -17.74 14.21 -1.93
C SER A 3 -18.39 14.16 -3.32
N LEU A 4 -18.31 13.02 -3.99
CA LEU A 4 -19.04 12.77 -5.24
C LEU A 4 -20.48 12.41 -4.88
N LEU A 5 -21.41 13.32 -5.18
CA LEU A 5 -22.84 13.01 -5.24
C LEU A 5 -23.09 12.45 -6.63
N VAL A 6 -23.43 11.17 -6.73
CA VAL A 6 -24.05 10.63 -7.94
C VAL A 6 -25.56 10.65 -7.71
N ASN A 7 -26.23 11.62 -8.29
CA ASN A 7 -27.59 11.40 -8.77
C ASN A 7 -27.52 11.54 -10.29
N ASP A 8 -28.13 10.60 -11.01
CA ASP A 8 -28.83 10.98 -12.23
C ASP A 8 -29.78 9.85 -12.64
N GLN A 9 -30.92 10.27 -13.20
CA GLN A 9 -31.98 9.46 -13.82
C GLN A 9 -33.13 9.00 -12.88
N GLY A 10 -34.21 9.79 -12.91
CA GLY A 10 -35.46 9.56 -12.18
C GLY A 10 -36.25 8.34 -12.64
N ARG A 11 -36.11 7.23 -11.90
CA ARG A 11 -37.11 6.14 -11.86
C ARG A 11 -37.53 5.85 -10.42
N GLN A 12 -38.84 5.81 -10.19
CA GLN A 12 -39.44 5.15 -9.04
C GLN A 12 -39.38 3.63 -9.26
N HIS A 13 -38.67 2.88 -8.40
CA HIS A 13 -39.21 1.79 -7.57
C HIS A 13 -38.10 1.00 -6.87
N ASP A 14 -38.37 0.72 -5.60
CA ASP A 14 -37.94 -0.37 -4.70
C ASP A 14 -36.44 -0.62 -4.39
N ASP A 15 -36.15 -0.47 -3.09
CA ASP A 15 -35.00 -0.99 -2.31
C ASP A 15 -33.57 -0.50 -2.65
N ALA A 16 -33.42 0.78 -2.99
CA ALA A 16 -32.10 1.41 -3.05
C ALA A 16 -31.54 1.68 -1.64
N SER A 17 -30.69 0.78 -1.14
CA SER A 17 -29.81 1.04 0.00
C SER A 17 -28.93 2.26 -0.31
N ARG A 18 -29.27 3.40 0.30
CA ARG A 18 -28.50 4.64 0.13
C ARG A 18 -27.18 4.50 0.88
N VAL A 19 -26.11 4.18 0.16
CA VAL A 19 -24.74 4.22 0.65
C VAL A 19 -24.29 5.68 0.70
N ILE A 20 -23.93 6.18 1.87
CA ILE A 20 -23.30 7.50 2.03
C ILE A 20 -21.83 7.30 2.35
N THR A 21 -20.99 7.99 1.58
CA THR A 21 -19.55 8.12 1.81
C THR A 21 -19.29 9.60 2.14
N GLY A 22 -19.25 9.96 3.42
CA GLY A 22 -19.13 11.37 3.83
C GLY A 22 -19.12 11.56 5.35
N GLY A 23 -18.58 12.70 5.80
CA GLY A 23 -18.42 13.02 7.23
C GLY A 23 -19.74 13.32 7.97
N ASP A 24 -19.64 13.33 9.29
CA ASP A 24 -20.75 13.36 10.27
C ASP A 24 -21.91 14.31 9.94
N LEU A 25 -21.62 15.52 9.44
CA LEU A 25 -22.63 16.54 9.13
C LEU A 25 -23.62 16.11 8.04
N THR A 26 -23.18 15.36 7.02
CA THR A 26 -24.07 14.94 5.92
C THR A 26 -25.03 13.85 6.39
N THR A 27 -24.51 12.91 7.19
CA THR A 27 -25.28 11.81 7.79
C THR A 27 -26.34 12.34 8.75
N LEU A 28 -25.99 13.34 9.57
CA LEU A 28 -26.93 13.99 10.50
C LEU A 28 -28.07 14.70 9.76
N THR A 29 -27.77 15.49 8.73
CA THR A 29 -28.80 16.19 7.94
C THR A 29 -29.76 15.22 7.26
N ILE A 30 -29.27 14.10 6.71
CA ILE A 30 -30.12 13.12 6.03
C ILE A 30 -31.03 12.37 7.02
N LYS A 31 -30.52 12.02 8.20
CA LYS A 31 -31.35 11.44 9.29
C LYS A 31 -32.43 12.43 9.75
N GLN A 32 -32.11 13.72 9.89
CA GLN A 32 -33.07 14.77 10.27
C GLN A 32 -34.19 14.96 9.23
N GLN A 33 -33.92 14.67 7.96
CA GLN A 33 -34.92 14.69 6.88
C GLN A 33 -35.82 13.42 6.87
N GLY A 34 -35.70 12.54 7.86
CA GLY A 34 -36.56 11.36 8.03
C GLY A 34 -36.15 10.15 7.20
N PHE A 35 -34.98 10.16 6.55
CA PHE A 35 -34.49 9.01 5.79
C PHE A 35 -33.87 7.95 6.71
N ASN A 36 -34.28 6.69 6.51
CA ASN A 36 -33.67 5.55 7.19
C ASN A 36 -32.39 5.09 6.46
N LEU A 37 -31.22 5.33 7.05
CA LEU A 37 -29.93 4.92 6.51
C LEU A 37 -29.55 3.52 6.99
N ARG A 38 -29.59 2.54 6.09
CA ARG A 38 -29.15 1.16 6.36
C ARG A 38 -27.63 0.99 6.30
N GLN A 39 -26.96 1.84 5.53
CA GLN A 39 -25.51 1.77 5.34
C GLN A 39 -24.85 3.14 5.47
N ILE A 40 -23.85 3.21 6.32
CA ILE A 40 -22.92 4.33 6.45
C ILE A 40 -21.53 3.71 6.23
N ASN A 41 -20.96 3.94 5.05
CA ASN A 41 -19.65 3.42 4.69
C ASN A 41 -18.58 4.50 4.88
N ALA A 42 -17.61 4.24 5.75
CA ALA A 42 -16.50 5.14 6.01
C ALA A 42 -15.17 4.44 5.70
N PRO A 43 -14.75 4.42 4.42
CA PRO A 43 -13.44 3.92 4.03
C PRO A 43 -12.34 4.90 4.45
N SER A 44 -11.10 4.55 4.11
CA SER A 44 -9.86 5.28 4.44
C SER A 44 -9.42 5.12 5.89
N ALA A 45 -8.14 4.75 6.05
CA ALA A 45 -7.49 4.57 7.35
C ALA A 45 -8.19 3.57 8.30
N THR A 46 -9.13 2.75 7.80
CA THR A 46 -9.72 1.64 8.55
C THR A 46 -8.62 0.69 9.00
N SER A 47 -8.51 0.52 10.31
CA SER A 47 -7.52 -0.28 11.04
C SER A 47 -8.10 -0.68 12.39
N TYR A 48 -7.43 -1.60 13.09
CA TYR A 48 -7.79 -2.01 14.45
C TYR A 48 -7.98 -0.80 15.38
N GLU A 49 -7.07 0.17 15.32
CA GLU A 49 -7.11 1.38 16.14
C GLU A 49 -8.31 2.29 15.83
N THR A 50 -8.74 2.37 14.57
CA THR A 50 -9.80 3.31 14.15
C THR A 50 -11.20 2.70 14.22
N LEU A 51 -11.34 1.37 14.22
CA LEU A 51 -12.64 0.69 14.30
C LEU A 51 -13.50 1.11 15.51
N PRO A 52 -12.97 1.26 16.75
CA PRO A 52 -13.77 1.74 17.88
C PRO A 52 -14.38 3.13 17.65
N MET A 53 -13.61 4.05 17.05
CA MET A 53 -14.09 5.39 16.70
C MET A 53 -15.19 5.34 15.63
N LEU A 54 -15.01 4.53 14.58
CA LEU A 54 -16.03 4.33 13.54
C LEU A 54 -17.34 3.79 14.15
N GLY A 55 -17.24 2.83 15.07
CA GLY A 55 -18.39 2.33 15.82
C GLY A 55 -19.10 3.41 16.64
N ALA A 56 -18.35 4.29 17.32
CA ALA A 56 -18.92 5.42 18.06
C ALA A 56 -19.65 6.43 17.16
N LEU A 57 -19.20 6.57 15.90
CA LEU A 57 -19.85 7.39 14.87
C LEU A 57 -21.03 6.69 14.18
N GLN A 58 -21.42 5.49 14.64
CA GLN A 58 -22.47 4.67 14.04
C GLN A 58 -22.21 4.31 12.57
N VAL A 59 -20.94 4.26 12.16
CA VAL A 59 -20.53 3.71 10.87
C VAL A 59 -20.90 2.23 10.86
N THR A 60 -21.47 1.75 9.75
CA THR A 60 -21.88 0.34 9.63
C THR A 60 -20.92 -0.48 8.77
N HIS A 61 -20.17 0.17 7.87
CA HIS A 61 -19.22 -0.49 6.97
C HIS A 61 -17.90 0.28 6.90
N ALA A 62 -16.79 -0.47 6.84
CA ALA A 62 -15.44 0.06 6.74
C ALA A 62 -14.61 -0.81 5.80
N GLU A 63 -13.52 -0.27 5.24
CA GLU A 63 -12.78 -0.90 4.14
C GLU A 63 -11.26 -0.88 4.42
N PRO A 64 -10.73 -1.87 5.17
CA PRO A 64 -9.31 -1.93 5.48
C PRO A 64 -8.48 -2.29 4.24
N GLY A 65 -7.54 -1.41 3.89
CA GLY A 65 -6.53 -1.65 2.84
C GLY A 65 -5.15 -1.88 3.47
N HIS A 66 -4.36 -0.81 3.61
CA HIS A 66 -3.01 -0.85 4.21
C HIS A 66 -2.93 -1.49 5.61
N ALA A 67 -4.03 -1.54 6.36
CA ALA A 67 -4.07 -2.26 7.64
C ALA A 67 -3.81 -3.76 7.47
N LEU A 68 -4.22 -4.37 6.34
CA LEU A 68 -3.98 -5.78 6.04
C LEU A 68 -2.48 -6.10 5.93
N THR A 69 -1.65 -5.13 5.56
CA THR A 69 -0.19 -5.28 5.47
C THR A 69 0.57 -4.52 6.56
N GLY A 70 -0.13 -3.94 7.54
CA GLY A 70 0.47 -3.13 8.60
C GLY A 70 1.18 -1.87 8.13
N THR A 71 0.93 -1.41 6.89
CA THR A 71 1.63 -0.27 6.26
C THR A 71 0.83 1.04 6.36
N THR A 72 0.06 1.20 7.44
CA THR A 72 -0.67 2.42 7.73
C THR A 72 0.27 3.49 8.29
N PRO A 73 -0.02 4.80 8.08
CA PRO A 73 0.78 5.86 8.69
C PRO A 73 0.83 5.82 10.23
N ALA A 74 -0.22 5.32 10.88
CA ALA A 74 -0.28 5.18 12.34
C ALA A 74 0.73 4.15 12.87
N ASN A 75 1.15 3.17 12.04
CA ASN A 75 2.06 2.11 12.45
C ASN A 75 3.55 2.42 12.20
N GLN A 76 3.93 3.70 12.02
CA GLN A 76 5.33 4.08 11.74
C GLN A 76 6.31 3.68 12.85
N SER A 77 5.87 3.68 14.11
CA SER A 77 6.67 3.21 15.26
C SER A 77 6.74 1.68 15.37
N GLY A 78 5.95 0.95 14.58
CA GLY A 78 5.85 -0.51 14.65
C GLY A 78 5.18 -1.04 15.93
N SER A 79 4.50 -0.18 16.69
CA SER A 79 3.82 -0.55 17.95
C SER A 79 2.35 -0.93 17.78
N GLY A 80 1.80 -0.88 16.56
CA GLY A 80 0.43 -1.29 16.27
C GLY A 80 0.24 -2.81 16.33
N LEU A 81 -1.03 -3.25 16.33
CA LEU A 81 -1.35 -4.68 16.31
C LEU A 81 -1.11 -5.31 14.93
N GLU A 82 -1.39 -4.56 13.87
CA GLU A 82 -1.12 -5.00 12.51
C GLU A 82 0.38 -4.95 12.23
N ARG A 83 0.99 -6.13 12.15
CA ARG A 83 2.42 -6.28 11.83
C ARG A 83 2.67 -5.96 10.36
N VAL A 84 3.80 -5.34 10.06
CA VAL A 84 4.26 -5.14 8.68
C VAL A 84 4.40 -6.50 8.00
N ALA A 85 3.68 -6.69 6.89
CA ALA A 85 3.61 -7.96 6.17
C ALA A 85 4.06 -7.86 4.70
N MET A 86 4.69 -6.74 4.33
CA MET A 86 5.22 -6.53 2.99
C MET A 86 6.55 -5.77 3.03
N LEU A 87 7.39 -6.05 2.05
CA LEU A 87 8.63 -5.31 1.76
C LEU A 87 8.80 -5.19 0.25
N TYR A 88 9.63 -4.24 -0.18
CA TYR A 88 10.08 -4.11 -1.55
C TYR A 88 11.51 -4.63 -1.65
N LEU A 89 11.72 -5.63 -2.51
CA LEU A 89 13.02 -6.23 -2.78
C LEU A 89 13.54 -5.73 -4.13
N SER A 90 14.79 -5.33 -4.17
CA SER A 90 15.52 -4.90 -5.36
C SER A 90 16.96 -5.38 -5.29
N GLU A 91 17.78 -5.00 -6.27
CA GLU A 91 19.19 -5.35 -6.39
C GLU A 91 19.99 -4.14 -6.86
N ILE A 92 21.21 -3.96 -6.36
CA ILE A 92 22.15 -2.94 -6.85
C ILE A 92 22.52 -3.26 -8.31
N SER A 93 22.12 -2.39 -9.22
CA SER A 93 22.39 -2.48 -10.66
C SER A 93 23.78 -1.95 -11.01
N HIS A 94 24.12 -0.73 -10.59
CA HIS A 94 25.35 -0.06 -11.00
C HIS A 94 25.75 1.09 -10.07
N HIS A 95 26.87 1.73 -10.40
CA HIS A 95 27.38 2.93 -9.74
C HIS A 95 27.47 4.09 -10.69
N PHE A 96 27.18 5.28 -10.18
CA PHE A 96 27.47 6.52 -10.87
C PHE A 96 27.79 7.63 -9.86
N ASN A 97 28.86 8.39 -10.12
CA ASN A 97 29.27 9.52 -9.28
C ASN A 97 29.38 9.20 -7.77
N GLY A 98 29.89 8.01 -7.42
CA GLY A 98 30.07 7.61 -6.02
C GLY A 98 28.80 7.10 -5.31
N HIS A 99 27.68 7.00 -6.03
CA HIS A 99 26.42 6.48 -5.53
C HIS A 99 26.09 5.13 -6.17
N ALA A 100 25.43 4.26 -5.42
CA ALA A 100 24.84 3.04 -5.94
C ALA A 100 23.40 3.28 -6.41
N TYR A 101 22.99 2.52 -7.44
CA TYR A 101 21.66 2.58 -8.02
C TYR A 101 21.06 1.17 -8.01
N CYS A 102 19.89 0.98 -7.41
CA CYS A 102 19.15 -0.27 -7.46
C CYS A 102 18.01 -0.21 -8.48
N TYR A 103 17.51 -1.36 -8.95
CA TYR A 103 16.37 -1.39 -9.85
C TYR A 103 15.14 -0.73 -9.21
N GLY A 104 14.47 0.13 -9.97
CA GLY A 104 13.22 0.78 -9.55
C GLY A 104 11.99 0.06 -10.11
N GLY A 105 10.93 0.81 -10.34
CA GLY A 105 9.64 0.31 -10.82
C GLY A 105 8.60 0.12 -9.72
N GLY A 106 9.00 0.18 -8.45
CA GLY A 106 8.10 0.16 -7.30
C GLY A 106 7.93 1.52 -6.61
N TRP A 107 8.57 2.59 -7.09
CA TRP A 107 8.53 3.86 -6.39
C TRP A 107 7.15 4.52 -6.49
N TYR A 108 6.64 4.95 -5.35
CA TYR A 108 5.37 5.67 -5.24
C TYR A 108 5.61 7.04 -4.64
N ARG A 109 5.30 8.10 -5.39
CA ARG A 109 5.58 9.50 -5.01
C ARG A 109 5.07 9.90 -3.61
N ARG A 110 3.95 9.33 -3.16
CA ARG A 110 3.35 9.62 -1.83
C ARG A 110 3.74 8.58 -0.77
N GLY A 111 4.78 7.80 -1.05
CA GLY A 111 5.17 6.64 -0.26
C GLY A 111 6.13 6.92 0.89
N HIS A 112 6.80 8.08 0.88
CA HIS A 112 7.80 8.46 1.88
C HIS A 112 8.93 7.43 2.02
N LEU A 113 9.39 6.89 0.87
CA LEU A 113 10.57 6.04 0.83
C LEU A 113 11.80 6.87 1.21
N ASP A 114 12.48 6.47 2.28
CA ASP A 114 13.64 7.18 2.84
C ASP A 114 14.82 6.24 3.15
N ASN A 115 14.55 5.00 3.56
CA ASN A 115 15.59 4.08 4.02
C ASN A 115 15.62 2.78 3.20
N ALA A 116 16.82 2.26 3.02
CA ALA A 116 17.10 0.95 2.44
C ALA A 116 18.02 0.14 3.37
N LEU A 117 17.87 -1.18 3.34
CA LEU A 117 18.79 -2.13 3.92
C LEU A 117 19.47 -2.89 2.79
N VAL A 118 20.79 -2.71 2.64
CA VAL A 118 21.60 -3.40 1.64
C VAL A 118 22.26 -4.63 2.28
N ILE A 119 22.11 -5.78 1.63
CA ILE A 119 22.63 -7.08 2.06
C ILE A 119 23.78 -7.47 1.12
N GLU A 120 24.99 -7.48 1.65
CA GLU A 120 26.23 -7.79 0.92
C GLU A 120 26.88 -9.04 1.55
N GLY A 121 26.56 -10.22 1.03
CA GLY A 121 26.88 -11.48 1.68
C GLY A 121 26.26 -11.53 3.08
N GLU A 122 27.09 -11.68 4.12
CA GLU A 122 26.64 -11.70 5.52
C GLU A 122 26.42 -10.29 6.13
N THR A 123 26.86 -9.23 5.44
CA THR A 123 26.80 -7.87 6.00
C THR A 123 25.47 -7.19 5.67
N ARG A 124 24.89 -6.50 6.65
CA ARG A 124 23.66 -5.70 6.48
C ARG A 124 23.96 -4.24 6.78
N LYS A 125 23.76 -3.36 5.81
CA LYS A 125 24.05 -1.91 5.91
C LYS A 125 22.77 -1.12 5.68
N ARG A 126 22.45 -0.20 6.61
CA ARG A 126 21.40 0.78 6.36
C ARG A 126 21.96 1.90 5.50
N ASP A 127 21.21 2.33 4.51
CA ASP A 127 21.51 3.51 3.70
C ASP A 127 20.23 4.33 3.45
N ARG A 128 20.41 5.57 3.01
CA ARG A 128 19.32 6.48 2.66
C ARG A 128 19.04 6.41 1.16
N VAL A 129 17.77 6.34 0.80
CA VAL A 129 17.31 6.48 -0.58
C VAL A 129 17.24 7.97 -0.91
N ILE A 130 17.88 8.38 -2.01
CA ILE A 130 17.76 9.74 -2.52
C ILE A 130 16.42 9.85 -3.24
N THR A 131 15.63 10.88 -2.90
CA THR A 131 14.31 11.10 -3.48
C THR A 131 14.41 11.17 -5.00
N PRO A 132 13.70 10.30 -5.74
CA PRO A 132 13.68 10.34 -7.20
C PRO A 132 13.07 11.64 -7.73
N ASP A 133 13.55 12.08 -8.88
CA ASP A 133 12.87 13.13 -9.64
C ASP A 133 11.49 12.65 -10.10
N VAL A 134 10.46 13.45 -9.81
CA VAL A 134 9.06 13.11 -10.10
C VAL A 134 8.71 13.17 -11.58
N SER A 135 9.55 13.79 -12.41
CA SER A 135 9.34 13.90 -13.85
C SER A 135 9.94 12.75 -14.66
N SER A 136 10.83 11.97 -14.04
CA SER A 136 11.58 10.90 -14.68
C SER A 136 10.99 9.53 -14.34
N ILE A 137 11.09 8.58 -15.29
CA ILE A 137 10.75 7.18 -15.03
C ILE A 137 11.76 6.61 -14.04
N ASP A 138 11.28 5.91 -13.03
CA ASP A 138 12.07 5.29 -11.96
C ASP A 138 12.74 3.98 -12.42
N TYR A 139 13.53 4.01 -13.49
CA TYR A 139 14.29 2.81 -13.91
C TYR A 139 15.24 2.33 -12.81
N CYS A 140 15.84 3.27 -12.08
CA CYS A 140 16.68 2.99 -10.93
C CYS A 140 16.40 3.98 -9.78
N LEU A 141 16.67 3.54 -8.55
CA LEU A 141 16.62 4.36 -7.34
C LEU A 141 18.04 4.55 -6.81
N GLN A 142 18.40 5.80 -6.52
CA GLN A 142 19.73 6.15 -6.04
C GLN A 142 19.82 5.98 -4.52
N LEU A 143 20.91 5.38 -4.05
CA LEU A 143 21.29 5.33 -2.65
C LEU A 143 22.38 6.36 -2.35
N ALA A 144 22.44 6.86 -1.12
CA ALA A 144 23.41 7.89 -0.73
C ALA A 144 24.86 7.35 -0.74
N GLY A 145 25.06 6.10 -0.36
CA GLY A 145 26.35 5.42 -0.35
C GLY A 145 26.65 4.62 -1.61
N SER A 146 27.83 4.01 -1.60
CA SER A 146 28.27 3.03 -2.61
C SER A 146 28.18 1.62 -2.03
N HIS A 147 27.69 0.69 -2.84
CA HIS A 147 27.34 -0.68 -2.46
C HIS A 147 27.69 -1.65 -3.56
N ARG A 148 28.09 -2.90 -3.27
CA ARG A 148 28.52 -3.83 -4.34
C ARG A 148 27.37 -4.13 -5.33
N THR A 149 27.63 -4.07 -6.63
CA THR A 149 26.68 -4.54 -7.67
C THR A 149 26.25 -5.99 -7.40
N GLY A 150 24.98 -6.29 -7.62
CA GLY A 150 24.37 -7.59 -7.30
C GLY A 150 23.97 -7.77 -5.84
N SER A 151 24.19 -6.77 -4.98
CA SER A 151 23.73 -6.84 -3.58
C SER A 151 22.22 -6.65 -3.50
N ALA A 152 21.55 -7.43 -2.64
CA ALA A 152 20.11 -7.28 -2.44
C ALA A 152 19.80 -6.00 -1.65
N VAL A 153 18.71 -5.34 -2.00
CA VAL A 153 18.23 -4.11 -1.37
C VAL A 153 16.81 -4.33 -0.88
N VAL A 154 16.59 -4.17 0.42
CA VAL A 154 15.28 -4.29 1.07
C VAL A 154 14.81 -2.90 1.49
N MET A 155 13.60 -2.54 1.10
CA MET A 155 12.93 -1.29 1.46
C MET A 155 11.52 -1.59 1.99
N CYS A 156 10.97 -0.67 2.78
CA CYS A 156 9.58 -0.76 3.22
C CYS A 156 9.02 0.65 3.33
N PHE A 157 7.94 0.92 2.59
CA PHE A 157 7.33 2.23 2.48
C PHE A 157 5.87 2.07 2.06
N ARG A 158 5.09 3.15 2.19
CA ARG A 158 3.70 3.14 1.74
C ARG A 158 3.65 3.08 0.21
N THR A 159 2.91 2.15 -0.36
CA THR A 159 2.78 2.06 -1.83
C THR A 159 1.32 1.87 -2.25
N GLN A 160 1.04 2.11 -3.53
CA GLN A 160 -0.15 1.64 -4.22
C GLN A 160 0.35 0.79 -5.38
N ILE A 161 0.52 -0.52 -5.18
CA ILE A 161 1.22 -1.40 -6.13
C ILE A 161 0.59 -1.31 -7.53
N PHE A 162 -0.73 -1.20 -7.63
CA PHE A 162 -1.45 -1.15 -8.91
C PHE A 162 -1.13 0.08 -9.79
N VAL A 163 -0.40 1.08 -9.29
CA VAL A 163 0.13 2.20 -10.10
C VAL A 163 1.63 2.11 -10.36
N THR A 164 2.25 1.01 -9.97
CA THR A 164 3.67 0.71 -10.20
C THR A 164 3.79 -0.42 -11.22
N ARG A 165 5.01 -0.95 -11.41
CA ARG A 165 5.27 -2.12 -12.27
C ARG A 165 6.03 -3.20 -11.52
N SER A 166 5.84 -3.28 -10.21
CA SER A 166 6.45 -4.30 -9.37
C SER A 166 5.73 -5.63 -9.55
N ASP A 167 6.49 -6.71 -9.51
CA ASP A 167 5.93 -8.04 -9.26
C ASP A 167 5.55 -8.18 -7.78
N VAL A 168 4.60 -9.08 -7.51
CA VAL A 168 4.09 -9.43 -6.19
C VAL A 168 4.36 -10.91 -5.95
N ALA A 169 5.31 -11.19 -5.06
CA ALA A 169 5.60 -12.53 -4.59
C ALA A 169 4.88 -12.84 -3.28
N LEU A 170 4.01 -13.85 -3.29
CA LEU A 170 3.30 -14.31 -2.11
C LEU A 170 4.12 -15.37 -1.37
N VAL A 171 4.53 -15.09 -0.14
CA VAL A 171 5.35 -15.99 0.67
C VAL A 171 4.60 -16.40 1.93
N SER A 172 4.54 -17.70 2.20
CA SER A 172 3.93 -18.27 3.40
C SER A 172 4.97 -18.94 4.30
N GLY A 173 4.53 -19.35 5.50
CA GLY A 173 5.37 -20.05 6.49
C GLY A 173 6.43 -19.19 7.17
N ILE A 174 6.34 -17.86 7.06
CA ILE A 174 7.23 -16.91 7.76
C ILE A 174 7.17 -17.13 9.29
N SER A 175 5.99 -17.36 9.85
CA SER A 175 5.80 -17.57 11.29
C SER A 175 6.32 -18.92 11.79
N THR A 176 6.46 -19.91 10.90
CA THR A 176 6.93 -21.27 11.24
C THR A 176 8.38 -21.52 10.82
N GLY A 177 8.97 -20.61 10.04
CA GLY A 177 10.32 -20.77 9.46
C GLY A 177 10.38 -21.63 8.20
N THR A 178 9.25 -22.17 7.74
CA THR A 178 9.16 -23.00 6.53
C THR A 178 8.69 -22.15 5.35
N LEU A 179 9.60 -21.40 4.75
CA LEU A 179 9.26 -20.45 3.69
C LEU A 179 8.85 -21.16 2.40
N THR A 180 7.67 -20.80 1.88
CA THR A 180 7.15 -21.29 0.60
C THR A 180 6.64 -20.13 -0.26
N LEU A 181 7.16 -20.02 -1.49
CA LEU A 181 6.61 -19.14 -2.52
C LEU A 181 5.29 -19.76 -3.03
N LEU A 182 4.18 -19.07 -2.82
CA LEU A 182 2.84 -19.51 -3.21
C LEU A 182 2.43 -19.05 -4.61
N GLY A 183 3.06 -18.01 -5.13
CA GLY A 183 2.77 -17.51 -6.46
C GLY A 183 3.41 -16.16 -6.74
N LEU A 184 3.47 -15.84 -8.02
CA LEU A 184 3.99 -14.59 -8.57
C LEU A 184 2.90 -13.92 -9.42
N TYR A 185 2.73 -12.62 -9.20
CA TYR A 185 1.74 -11.80 -9.92
C TYR A 185 2.38 -10.49 -10.37
N ASP A 186 1.85 -9.88 -11.41
CA ASP A 186 2.17 -8.49 -11.73
C ASP A 186 1.39 -7.52 -10.83
N SER A 187 1.70 -6.23 -10.95
CA SER A 187 1.03 -5.14 -10.22
C SER A 187 -0.49 -5.03 -10.44
N LEU A 188 -1.02 -5.61 -11.51
CA LEU A 188 -2.44 -5.58 -11.87
C LEU A 188 -3.19 -6.84 -11.43
N GLY A 189 -2.49 -7.80 -10.83
CA GLY A 189 -3.06 -9.05 -10.32
C GLY A 189 -3.09 -10.18 -11.34
N ASN A 190 -2.38 -10.06 -12.47
CA ASN A 190 -2.23 -11.16 -13.42
C ASN A 190 -1.17 -12.15 -12.91
N SER A 191 -1.45 -13.45 -12.98
CA SER A 191 -0.46 -14.48 -12.63
C SER A 191 0.70 -14.47 -13.63
N LEU A 192 1.92 -14.59 -13.13
CA LEU A 192 3.13 -14.70 -13.95
C LEU A 192 3.46 -16.15 -14.32
N GLU A 193 2.71 -17.13 -13.80
CA GLU A 193 2.97 -18.57 -13.98
C GLU A 193 2.50 -19.16 -15.33
N GLU A 194 2.00 -18.33 -16.27
CA GLU A 194 1.46 -18.80 -17.56
C GLU A 194 2.33 -18.59 -18.82
N ASN A 195 3.64 -18.29 -18.71
CA ASN A 195 4.53 -18.15 -19.89
C ASN A 195 5.77 -19.08 -19.88
N GLY A 196 5.65 -20.26 -19.27
CA GLY A 196 6.75 -21.25 -19.13
C GLY A 196 6.82 -22.37 -20.17
N ASN A 197 6.17 -22.23 -21.34
CA ASN A 197 6.46 -23.09 -22.51
C ASN A 197 7.38 -22.32 -23.48
N GLY A 198 8.68 -22.39 -23.22
CA GLY A 198 9.74 -21.89 -24.10
C GLY A 198 11.00 -22.72 -23.93
#